data_AF-A0A7K4W3U6-F1
#
_entry.id   AF-A0A7K4W3U6-F1
#
_cell.length_a   1.000
_cell.length_b   1.000
_cell.length_c   1.000
_cell.angle_alpha   90.00
_cell.angle_beta   90.00
_cell.angle_gamma   90.00
#
_symmetry.space_group_name_H-M   'P 1'
#
loop_
_entity.id
_entity.type
_entity.pdbx_description
1 polymer ?
#
loop_
_entity_poly.entity_id
_entity_poly.type
_entity_poly.pdbx_seq_one_letter_code
_entity_poly.pdbx_strand_id
1 'polypeptide(L)'
;VTLSDCYVTLWLPTASAEKVRTRTIRNSKNPVWNEAFCYKIDRRVKNVLELKVCDEDTVTRDDELCTVLFDIDKLTVGRTVRVKFQLNPQAREELEVEFTLQNT
;
A
#
# COMPACT_ATOMS: atom_id res chain seq x y z
N VAL A 1 -7.85 -10.10 22.89
CA VAL A 1 -7.15 -9.71 21.64
C VAL A 1 -7.66 -8.32 21.30
N THR A 2 -6.86 -7.29 21.54
CA THR A 2 -7.16 -5.95 21.02
C THR A 2 -7.09 -6.02 19.51
N LEU A 3 -7.99 -5.31 18.84
CA LEU A 3 -8.03 -5.25 17.39
C LEU A 3 -7.20 -4.05 16.95
N SER A 4 -6.44 -4.18 15.86
CA SER A 4 -5.62 -3.09 15.33
C SER A 4 -6.44 -2.04 14.60
N ASP A 5 -5.94 -0.81 14.63
CA ASP A 5 -6.45 0.37 13.94
C ASP A 5 -5.59 0.63 12.70
N CYS A 6 -5.80 -0.16 11.64
CA CYS A 6 -4.85 -0.22 10.53
C CYS A 6 -5.06 0.87 9.47
N TYR A 7 -3.95 1.38 8.93
CA TYR A 7 -3.90 2.18 7.71
C TYR A 7 -2.71 1.79 6.82
N VAL A 8 -2.74 2.22 5.56
CA VAL A 8 -1.64 1.99 4.61
C VAL A 8 -1.06 3.32 4.15
N THR A 9 0.26 3.48 4.25
CA THR A 9 0.99 4.58 3.60
C THR A 9 1.47 4.16 2.23
N LEU A 10 1.47 5.10 1.29
CA LEU A 10 1.95 4.93 -0.07
C LEU A 10 2.99 6.00 -0.39
N TRP A 11 4.11 5.59 -0.98
CA TRP A 11 5.14 6.51 -1.42
C TRP A 11 5.83 6.05 -2.69
N LEU A 12 5.87 6.94 -3.69
CA LEU A 12 6.58 6.73 -4.95
C LEU A 12 7.53 7.91 -5.19
N PRO A 13 8.80 7.82 -4.75
CA PRO A 13 9.72 8.96 -4.74
C PRO A 13 10.02 9.52 -6.13
N THR A 14 9.90 8.70 -7.17
CA THR A 14 10.09 9.11 -8.57
C THR A 14 8.91 9.92 -9.14
N ALA A 15 7.77 9.94 -8.45
CA ALA A 15 6.54 10.62 -8.88
C ALA A 15 6.09 11.73 -7.93
N SER A 16 6.35 11.60 -6.62
CA SER A 16 6.00 12.59 -5.60
C SER A 16 6.98 12.55 -4.43
N ALA A 17 7.33 13.72 -3.91
CA ALA A 17 8.10 13.84 -2.66
C ALA A 17 7.24 13.50 -1.42
N GLU A 18 5.92 13.62 -1.53
CA GLU A 18 5.00 13.43 -0.42
C GLU A 18 4.56 11.97 -0.28
N LYS A 19 4.44 11.52 0.97
CA LYS A 19 3.75 10.28 1.32
C LYS A 19 2.27 10.57 1.50
N VAL A 20 1.43 9.67 1.00
CA VAL A 20 -0.02 9.70 1.24
C VAL A 20 -0.41 8.48 2.08
N ARG A 21 -1.58 8.54 2.72
CA ARG A 21 -2.11 7.42 3.49
C ARG A 21 -3.60 7.23 3.27
N THR A 22 -4.07 6.00 3.42
CA THR A 22 -5.50 5.70 3.53
C THR A 22 -6.07 6.27 4.83
N ARG A 23 -7.40 6.26 4.97
CA ARG A 23 -8.00 6.39 6.29
C ARG A 23 -7.65 5.18 7.17
N THR A 24 -7.70 5.40 8.48
CA THR A 24 -7.59 4.35 9.49
C THR A 24 -8.89 3.56 9.57
N ILE A 25 -8.80 2.23 9.49
CA ILE A 25 -9.91 1.33 9.78
C ILE A 25 -9.73 0.79 11.18
N ARG A 26 -10.56 1.27 12.10
CA ARG A 26 -10.43 0.96 13.52
C ARG A 26 -10.96 -0.42 13.88
N ASN A 27 -10.32 -1.05 14.85
CA ASN A 27 -10.71 -2.28 15.48
C ASN A 27 -11.08 -3.38 14.47
N SER A 28 -10.20 -3.65 13.50
CA SER A 28 -10.44 -4.67 12.47
C SER A 28 -9.25 -5.59 12.26
N LYS A 29 -9.52 -6.91 12.18
CA LYS A 29 -8.51 -7.89 11.74
C LYS A 29 -8.38 -7.98 10.22
N ASN A 30 -9.41 -7.55 9.49
CA ASN A 30 -9.47 -7.61 8.04
C ASN A 30 -9.91 -6.24 7.51
N PRO A 31 -9.06 -5.21 7.67
CA PRO A 31 -9.39 -3.86 7.21
C PRO A 31 -9.61 -3.83 5.69
N VAL A 32 -10.64 -3.11 5.25
CA VAL A 32 -10.93 -2.86 3.84
C VAL A 32 -10.96 -1.36 3.63
N TRP A 33 -9.91 -0.82 3.01
CA TRP A 33 -9.78 0.62 2.79
C TRP A 33 -10.55 1.10 1.56
N ASN A 34 -10.49 0.37 0.44
CA ASN A 34 -11.12 0.72 -0.84
C ASN A 34 -10.86 2.18 -1.27
N GLU A 35 -9.62 2.65 -1.09
CA GLU A 35 -9.16 3.98 -1.50
C GLU A 35 -8.19 3.85 -2.67
N ALA A 36 -8.27 4.79 -3.61
CA ALA A 36 -7.46 4.81 -4.83
C ALA A 36 -6.56 6.05 -4.86
N PHE A 37 -5.31 5.85 -5.26
CA PHE A 37 -4.29 6.89 -5.40
C PHE A 37 -3.71 6.86 -6.81
N CYS A 38 -3.50 8.04 -7.40
CA CYS A 38 -3.01 8.17 -8.75
C CYS A 38 -1.65 8.88 -8.76
N TYR A 39 -0.68 8.28 -9.44
CA TYR A 39 0.64 8.87 -9.67
C TYR A 39 0.88 9.06 -11.17
N LYS A 40 1.50 10.18 -11.54
CA LYS A 40 2.10 10.35 -12.86
C LYS A 40 3.55 9.88 -12.79
N ILE A 41 3.93 8.94 -13.64
CA ILE A 41 5.25 8.30 -13.59
C ILE A 41 6.04 8.56 -14.87
N ASP A 42 7.37 8.68 -14.76
CA ASP A 42 8.27 8.62 -15.91
C ASP A 42 8.72 7.17 -16.13
N ARG A 43 8.37 6.58 -17.27
CA ARG A 43 8.70 5.19 -17.62
C ARG A 43 10.18 4.97 -17.96
N ARG A 44 10.98 6.03 -18.07
CA ARG A 44 12.42 5.94 -18.37
C ARG A 44 13.24 5.63 -17.11
N VAL A 45 12.65 5.78 -15.93
CA VAL A 45 13.30 5.50 -14.65
C VAL A 45 12.64 4.31 -13.95
N LYS A 46 13.36 3.71 -13.01
CA LYS A 46 12.83 2.62 -12.20
C LYS A 46 11.81 3.15 -11.21
N ASN A 47 10.55 2.72 -11.32
CA ASN A 47 9.48 3.15 -10.43
C ASN A 47 9.17 2.04 -9.42
N VAL A 48 9.51 2.27 -8.14
CA VAL A 48 9.21 1.34 -7.04
C VAL A 48 8.29 2.04 -6.05
N LEU A 49 7.06 1.53 -5.95
CA LEU A 49 6.08 1.99 -4.97
C LEU A 49 6.36 1.30 -3.62
N GLU A 50 6.57 2.11 -2.59
CA GLU A 50 6.59 1.67 -1.20
C GLU A 50 5.16 1.71 -0.64
N LEU A 51 4.73 0.59 -0.07
CA LEU A 51 3.48 0.46 0.69
C LEU A 51 3.84 0.03 2.11
N LYS A 52 3.31 0.70 3.13
CA LYS A 52 3.51 0.29 4.53
C LYS A 52 2.19 0.13 5.23
N VAL A 53 1.99 -1.02 5.89
CA VAL A 53 0.85 -1.26 6.77
C VAL A 53 1.24 -0.84 8.18
N CYS A 54 0.45 0.03 8.78
CA CYS A 54 0.70 0.58 10.11
C CYS A 54 -0.52 0.37 11.02
N ASP A 55 -0.27 0.27 12.33
CA ASP A 55 -1.29 0.34 13.40
C ASP A 55 -1.27 1.77 13.98
N GLU A 56 -2.41 2.47 13.94
CA GLU A 56 -2.53 3.84 14.48
C GLU A 56 -2.74 3.79 15.99
N ASP A 57 -1.80 4.35 16.72
CA ASP A 57 -1.89 4.43 18.18
C ASP A 57 -2.26 5.85 18.61
N THR A 58 -3.24 5.96 19.50
CA THR A 58 -3.71 7.28 19.97
C THR A 58 -2.81 7.92 21.04
N VAL A 59 -1.95 7.12 21.68
CA VAL A 59 -1.10 7.54 22.82
C VAL A 59 0.38 7.40 22.52
N THR A 60 0.74 6.36 21.78
CA THR A 60 2.11 6.05 21.34
C THR A 60 2.31 6.45 19.89
N ARG A 61 3.55 6.28 19.41
CA ARG A 61 3.85 6.40 17.99
C ARG A 61 3.25 5.18 17.28
N ASP A 62 2.64 5.39 16.12
CA ASP A 62 2.16 4.33 15.24
C ASP A 62 3.22 3.26 14.97
N ASP A 63 2.78 2.00 15.05
CA ASP A 63 3.62 0.83 14.80
C ASP A 63 3.62 0.49 13.30
N GLU A 64 4.80 0.45 12.70
CA GLU A 64 4.97 -0.05 11.34
C GLU A 64 4.95 -1.59 11.37
N LEU A 65 3.89 -2.20 10.86
CA LEU A 65 3.70 -3.64 10.88
C LEU A 65 4.45 -4.34 9.74
N CYS A 66 4.40 -3.75 8.54
CA CYS A 66 5.04 -4.33 7.36
C CYS A 66 5.35 -3.27 6.30
N THR A 67 6.43 -3.49 5.54
CA THR A 67 6.77 -2.73 4.33
C THR A 67 6.79 -3.66 3.12
N VAL A 68 6.14 -3.22 2.04
CA VAL A 68 6.09 -3.88 0.74
C VAL A 68 6.66 -2.94 -0.31
N LEU A 69 7.53 -3.46 -1.17
CA LEU A 69 8.06 -2.75 -2.33
C LEU A 69 7.51 -3.37 -3.60
N PHE A 70 6.83 -2.57 -4.41
CA PHE A 70 6.23 -3.00 -5.66
C PHE A 70 6.85 -2.28 -6.86
N ASP A 71 7.50 -3.06 -7.70
CA ASP A 71 8.08 -2.63 -8.96
C ASP A 71 6.98 -2.42 -10.01
N ILE A 72 6.74 -1.16 -10.38
CA ILE A 72 5.70 -0.76 -11.33
C ILE A 72 5.96 -1.30 -12.74
N ASP A 73 7.21 -1.65 -13.08
CA ASP A 73 7.55 -2.23 -14.38
C ASP A 73 6.93 -3.63 -14.58
N LYS A 74 6.46 -4.26 -13.50
CA LYS A 74 5.69 -5.52 -13.55
C LYS A 74 4.28 -5.33 -14.11
N LEU A 75 3.82 -4.09 -14.23
CA LEU A 75 2.50 -3.77 -14.76
C LEU A 75 2.50 -3.69 -16.29
N THR A 76 1.42 -4.16 -16.88
CA THR A 76 1.14 -4.00 -18.32
C THR A 76 0.16 -2.86 -18.53
N VAL A 77 0.43 -1.99 -19.50
CA VAL A 77 -0.46 -0.87 -19.86
C VAL A 77 -1.83 -1.38 -20.27
N GLY A 78 -2.89 -0.69 -19.82
CA GLY A 78 -4.27 -1.00 -20.14
C GLY A 78 -4.81 -2.22 -19.40
N ARG A 79 -4.03 -2.81 -18.47
CA ARG A 79 -4.48 -3.91 -17.63
C ARG A 79 -4.59 -3.49 -16.18
N THR A 80 -5.63 -4.01 -15.55
CA THR A 80 -5.80 -3.99 -14.10
C THR A 80 -5.35 -5.34 -13.55
N VAL A 81 -4.48 -5.32 -12.54
CA VAL A 81 -3.99 -6.53 -11.87
C VAL A 81 -4.22 -6.43 -10.38
N ARG A 82 -4.66 -7.53 -9.77
CA ARG A 82 -4.73 -7.66 -8.31
C ARG A 82 -3.52 -8.42 -7.83
N VAL A 83 -2.80 -7.82 -6.90
CA VAL A 83 -1.58 -8.40 -6.32
C VAL A 83 -1.82 -8.61 -4.83
N LYS A 84 -1.47 -9.81 -4.36
CA LYS A 84 -1.49 -10.17 -2.95
C LYS A 84 -0.07 -10.21 -2.43
N PHE A 85 0.24 -9.34 -1.49
CA PHE A 85 1.54 -9.30 -0.82
C PHE A 85 1.43 -10.07 0.49
N GLN A 86 2.25 -11.12 0.64
CA GLN A 86 2.31 -11.88 1.89
C GLN A 86 3.07 -11.05 2.93
N LEU A 87 2.38 -10.65 4.01
CA LEU A 87 2.96 -9.87 5.09
C LEU A 87 3.55 -10.80 6.17
N ASN A 88 2.81 -11.86 6.50
CA ASN A 88 3.21 -12.89 7.44
C ASN A 88 2.74 -14.29 6.96
N PRO A 89 3.65 -15.13 6.42
CA PRO A 89 3.28 -16.45 5.90
C PRO A 89 2.75 -17.42 6.96
N GLN A 90 3.16 -17.26 8.23
CA GLN A 90 2.71 -18.15 9.32
C GLN A 90 1.28 -17.80 9.73
N ALA A 91 0.96 -16.51 9.81
CA ALA A 91 -0.36 -16.01 10.15
C ALA A 91 -1.33 -15.92 8.95
N ARG A 92 -0.82 -16.16 7.72
CA ARG A 92 -1.54 -15.98 6.44
C ARG A 92 -2.09 -14.56 6.27
N GLU A 93 -1.33 -13.58 6.75
CA GLU A 93 -1.69 -12.17 6.60
C GLU A 93 -1.22 -11.67 5.24
N GLU A 94 -2.12 -11.03 4.51
CA GLU A 94 -1.86 -10.50 3.18
C GLU A 94 -2.44 -9.10 2.98
N LEU A 95 -1.74 -8.29 2.18
CA LEU A 95 -2.25 -7.04 1.64
C LEU A 95 -2.66 -7.27 0.19
N GLU A 96 -3.94 -7.12 -0.13
CA GLU A 96 -4.44 -7.14 -1.50
C GLU A 96 -4.52 -5.72 -2.06
N VAL A 97 -3.93 -5.49 -3.23
CA VAL A 97 -3.96 -4.19 -3.92
C VAL A 97 -4.28 -4.39 -5.40
N GLU A 98 -5.17 -3.54 -5.92
CA GLU A 98 -5.47 -3.47 -7.34
C GLU A 98 -4.64 -2.34 -8.00
N PHE A 99 -3.88 -2.67 -9.03
CA PHE A 99 -3.06 -1.74 -9.80
C PHE A 99 -3.57 -1.63 -11.22
N THR A 100 -3.68 -0.40 -11.72
CA THR A 100 -3.99 -0.14 -13.12
C THR A 100 -2.95 0.83 -13.68
N LEU A 101 -2.27 0.44 -14.76
CA LEU A 101 -1.37 1.32 -15.49
C LEU A 101 -2.04 1.79 -16.78
N GLN A 102 -2.25 3.09 -16.93
CA GLN A 102 -2.90 3.68 -18.10
C GLN A 102 -1.93 4.63 -18.81
N ASN A 103 -2.05 4.74 -20.13
CA ASN A 103 -1.42 5.84 -20.85
C ASN A 103 -2.27 7.08 -20.62
N THR A 104 -1.64 8.17 -20.18
CA THR A 104 -2.27 9.49 -20.06
C THR A 104 -1.94 10.35 -21.28
#